data_AF-G0J093-F1
#
_entry.id   AF-G0J093-F1
#
_cell.length_a   1.000
_cell.length_b   1.000
_cell.length_c   1.000
_cell.angle_alpha   90.00
_cell.angle_beta   90.00
_cell.angle_gamma   90.00
#
_symmetry.space_group_name_H-M   'P 1'
#
loop_
_entity.id
_entity.type
_entity.pdbx_description
1 polymer ?
#
loop_
_entity_poly.entity_id
_entity_poly.type
_entity_poly.pdbx_seq_one_letter_code
_entity_poly.pdbx_strand_id
1 'polypeptide(L)'
;MIKVRNLLILLLVSVYACTPETKTSNSNSDSKEWELVILDSIQVDYLADVREGIFSNGIGIIKTMSNNNLIKFDSLGTILVNKEFPQEGPESVMFLETLIEHNGEYFGTTSFSDLYHFDANLNIKERLKMPFMGEARGGAYNRRNIAVWNEKILLWYPGRNGISPYIDHFYRDYPFLELYDLKTKTSIPVVRTPKTSQYSSDDFFDRPDINFIIEKDSLYLTFSNEPLIHVYAMGDSILWKRSIPMNPSDFKLIPGQKTPVTYLEKNKMYEAEIKAVYSDPDHVIVSYHGGIDGDTFVNNELKERENYPRYPEFLKNYLKIYRQGQGWSNELIIPSKIKIILNIESADKPFYALRNDEFIGEEQDYLTFYKLQLVRK
;
A
#
# COMPACT_ATOMS: atom_id res chain seq x y z
N MET A 1 -45.49 83.12 -19.49
CA MET A 1 -45.10 82.43 -20.74
C MET A 1 -44.12 81.33 -20.37
N ILE A 2 -44.52 80.07 -20.18
CA ILE A 2 -44.82 79.04 -21.17
C ILE A 2 -43.65 78.72 -22.12
N LYS A 3 -43.05 77.55 -21.84
CA LYS A 3 -42.58 76.46 -22.72
C LYS A 3 -41.17 76.47 -23.34
N VAL A 4 -40.68 75.22 -23.35
CA VAL A 4 -39.78 74.54 -24.31
C VAL A 4 -38.31 74.53 -23.87
N ARG A 5 -37.53 73.43 -23.94
CA ARG A 5 -37.72 71.98 -24.20
C ARG A 5 -36.30 71.38 -24.18
N ASN A 6 -36.21 70.14 -23.73
CA ASN A 6 -35.01 69.30 -23.74
C ASN A 6 -34.24 69.36 -25.07
N LEU A 7 -32.90 69.37 -24.99
CA LEU A 7 -32.08 68.68 -25.98
C LEU A 7 -30.91 67.95 -25.31
N LEU A 8 -30.98 66.63 -25.51
CA LEU A 8 -30.04 65.58 -25.20
C LEU A 8 -28.70 65.85 -25.93
N ILE A 9 -27.56 65.82 -25.22
CA ILE A 9 -26.27 65.55 -25.85
C ILE A 9 -25.65 64.35 -25.16
N LEU A 10 -25.58 63.28 -25.95
CA LEU A 10 -25.02 61.97 -25.68
C LEU A 10 -23.49 62.09 -25.70
N LEU A 11 -22.83 61.98 -24.54
CA LEU A 11 -21.37 61.86 -24.48
C LEU A 11 -21.01 60.38 -24.38
N LEU A 12 -20.60 59.78 -25.51
CA LEU A 12 -19.94 58.47 -25.53
C LEU A 12 -18.58 58.61 -24.85
N VAL A 13 -18.46 58.10 -23.62
CA VAL A 13 -17.18 57.79 -23.01
C VAL A 13 -16.94 56.30 -23.22
N SER A 14 -16.11 55.97 -24.20
CA SER A 14 -15.53 54.65 -24.41
C SER A 14 -14.55 54.35 -23.28
N VAL A 15 -15.02 53.67 -22.24
CA VAL A 15 -14.19 53.09 -21.20
C VAL A 15 -13.62 51.78 -21.74
N TYR A 16 -12.32 51.79 -22.04
CA TYR A 16 -11.52 50.57 -22.22
C TYR A 16 -11.50 49.81 -20.88
N ALA A 17 -12.35 48.80 -20.76
CA ALA A 17 -12.21 47.78 -19.74
C ALA A 17 -11.28 46.68 -20.27
N CYS A 18 -10.02 46.69 -19.83
CA CYS A 18 -9.19 45.49 -19.82
C CYS A 18 -9.83 44.50 -18.84
N THR A 19 -10.64 43.58 -19.35
CA THR A 19 -10.90 42.32 -18.65
C THR A 19 -9.58 41.56 -18.54
N PRO A 20 -9.12 41.17 -17.33
CA PRO A 20 -8.16 40.10 -17.25
C PRO A 20 -8.84 38.88 -17.86
N GLU A 21 -8.16 38.20 -18.78
CA GLU A 21 -8.51 36.83 -19.14
C GLU A 21 -8.45 36.01 -17.85
N THR A 22 -9.60 35.89 -17.19
CA THR A 22 -9.86 34.79 -16.29
C THR A 22 -9.72 33.57 -17.16
N LYS A 23 -8.53 32.95 -17.13
CA LYS A 23 -8.40 31.52 -17.42
C LYS A 23 -9.36 30.86 -16.45
N THR A 24 -10.60 30.65 -16.88
CA THR A 24 -11.45 29.58 -16.42
C THR A 24 -10.64 28.33 -16.68
N SER A 25 -9.81 27.97 -15.71
CA SER A 25 -9.52 26.57 -15.46
C SER A 25 -10.89 25.95 -15.26
N ASN A 26 -11.43 25.37 -16.34
CA ASN A 26 -12.29 24.21 -16.20
C ASN A 26 -11.45 23.18 -15.47
N SER A 27 -11.37 23.29 -14.14
CA SER A 27 -11.02 22.16 -13.31
C SER A 27 -12.14 21.17 -13.58
N ASN A 28 -11.90 20.25 -14.51
CA ASN A 28 -12.74 19.10 -14.75
C ASN A 28 -12.74 18.30 -13.44
N SER A 29 -13.59 18.68 -12.48
CA SER A 29 -13.71 18.03 -11.18
C SER A 29 -14.21 16.58 -11.28
N ASP A 30 -14.63 16.19 -12.50
CA ASP A 30 -15.20 14.90 -12.87
C ASP A 30 -14.32 14.06 -13.80
N SER A 31 -13.09 14.51 -14.12
CA SER A 31 -12.16 13.68 -14.89
C SER A 31 -11.77 12.43 -14.11
N LYS A 32 -11.90 11.26 -14.76
CA LYS A 32 -11.38 9.99 -14.26
C LYS A 32 -9.95 9.72 -14.70
N GLU A 33 -9.37 10.64 -15.47
CA GLU A 33 -8.02 10.52 -15.97
C GLU A 33 -7.02 11.12 -15.00
N TRP A 34 -6.03 10.32 -14.66
CA TRP A 34 -4.94 10.68 -13.78
C TRP A 34 -3.60 10.38 -14.45
N GLU A 35 -2.57 11.07 -13.98
CA GLU A 35 -1.17 10.74 -14.23
C GLU A 35 -0.37 10.70 -12.93
N LEU A 36 0.70 9.90 -12.94
CA LEU A 36 1.70 9.84 -11.89
C LEU A 36 2.89 10.67 -12.34
N VAL A 37 3.21 11.73 -11.61
CA VAL A 37 4.34 12.62 -11.90
C VAL A 37 5.42 12.50 -10.84
N ILE A 38 6.67 12.60 -11.26
CA ILE A 38 7.81 12.77 -10.36
C ILE A 38 8.07 14.28 -10.27
N LEU A 39 7.88 14.83 -9.08
CA LEU A 39 8.06 16.26 -8.83
C LEU A 39 9.53 16.61 -8.53
N ASP A 40 10.18 15.75 -7.75
CA ASP A 40 11.52 15.98 -7.20
C ASP A 40 12.11 14.66 -6.69
N SER A 41 13.31 14.71 -6.12
CA SER A 41 13.93 13.62 -5.36
C SER A 41 14.66 14.15 -4.13
N ILE A 42 14.68 13.35 -3.07
CA ILE A 42 15.50 13.58 -1.88
C ILE A 42 16.52 12.47 -1.72
N GLN A 43 17.62 12.76 -1.01
CA GLN A 43 18.66 11.81 -0.69
C GLN A 43 18.76 11.67 0.83
N VAL A 44 18.86 10.43 1.30
CA VAL A 44 19.15 10.10 2.69
C VAL A 44 20.55 9.50 2.72
N ASP A 45 21.47 10.15 3.41
CA ASP A 45 22.89 9.74 3.52
C ASP A 45 23.03 8.47 4.38
N TYR A 46 22.63 7.35 3.78
CA TYR A 46 22.61 6.04 4.38
C TYR A 46 22.71 4.97 3.29
N LEU A 47 23.48 3.92 3.56
CA LEU A 47 23.62 2.79 2.65
C LEU A 47 22.95 1.54 3.24
N ALA A 48 21.88 1.07 2.60
CA ALA A 48 21.28 -0.21 2.95
C ALA A 48 20.39 -0.81 1.86
N ASP A 49 20.22 -2.14 1.93
CA ASP A 49 19.13 -2.82 1.26
C ASP A 49 17.82 -2.60 2.05
N VAL A 50 17.01 -1.67 1.55
CA VAL A 50 15.69 -1.35 2.10
C VAL A 50 14.67 -2.39 1.65
N ARG A 51 14.01 -3.02 2.64
CA ARG A 51 12.98 -4.04 2.42
C ARG A 51 11.56 -3.53 2.62
N GLU A 52 11.42 -2.51 3.44
CA GLU A 52 10.15 -1.91 3.81
C GLU A 52 10.40 -0.46 4.18
N GLY A 53 9.39 0.38 3.92
CA GLY A 53 9.35 1.69 4.54
C GLY A 53 7.95 2.29 4.51
N ILE A 54 7.74 3.20 5.44
CA ILE A 54 6.54 4.02 5.54
C ILE A 54 6.92 5.49 5.41
N PHE A 55 6.01 6.31 4.91
CA PHE A 55 6.13 7.75 4.95
C PHE A 55 4.79 8.37 5.32
N SER A 56 4.71 9.04 6.47
CA SER A 56 3.50 9.73 6.91
C SER A 56 3.86 11.03 7.60
N ASN A 57 3.01 12.05 7.46
CA ASN A 57 3.14 13.30 8.19
C ASN A 57 4.53 13.97 8.05
N GLY A 58 5.15 13.85 6.87
CA GLY A 58 6.48 14.42 6.58
C GLY A 58 7.66 13.61 7.11
N ILE A 59 7.42 12.43 7.67
CA ILE A 59 8.41 11.54 8.25
C ILE A 59 8.45 10.23 7.47
N GLY A 60 9.64 9.84 7.05
CA GLY A 60 9.92 8.52 6.52
C GLY A 60 10.54 7.61 7.57
N ILE A 61 10.18 6.32 7.54
CA ILE A 61 10.91 5.27 8.26
C ILE A 61 11.20 4.14 7.28
N ILE A 62 12.44 3.70 7.26
CA ILE A 62 12.86 2.52 6.50
C ILE A 62 13.44 1.47 7.43
N LYS A 63 13.27 0.22 7.03
CA LYS A 63 13.84 -0.95 7.67
C LYS A 63 14.87 -1.60 6.75
N THR A 64 16.04 -1.92 7.30
CA THR A 64 17.14 -2.55 6.56
C THR A 64 17.18 -4.07 6.77
N MET A 65 17.74 -4.80 5.80
CA MET A 65 17.81 -6.27 5.83
C MET A 65 18.79 -6.83 6.88
N SER A 66 19.93 -6.17 7.11
CA SER A 66 21.08 -6.80 7.75
C SER A 66 21.09 -6.72 9.29
N ASN A 67 20.42 -5.72 9.90
CA ASN A 67 20.67 -5.36 11.31
C ASN A 67 19.41 -5.16 12.17
N ASN A 68 18.19 -5.51 11.70
CA ASN A 68 16.94 -5.06 12.35
C ASN A 68 17.00 -3.56 12.69
N ASN A 69 17.55 -2.75 11.77
CA ASN A 69 17.74 -1.32 12.00
C ASN A 69 16.55 -0.55 11.44
N LEU A 70 16.08 0.45 12.19
CA LEU A 70 15.10 1.42 11.76
C LEU A 70 15.72 2.80 11.62
N ILE A 71 15.50 3.44 10.48
CA ILE A 71 16.01 4.77 10.18
C ILE A 71 14.82 5.67 9.94
N LYS A 72 14.71 6.70 10.77
CA LYS A 72 13.73 7.77 10.64
C LYS A 72 14.36 8.98 9.98
N PHE A 73 13.72 9.53 8.96
CA PHE A 73 14.18 10.71 8.23
C PHE A 73 13.04 11.69 7.96
N ASP A 74 13.37 12.95 7.71
CA ASP A 74 12.39 13.98 7.36
C ASP A 74 12.20 14.13 5.84
N SER A 75 11.27 15.00 5.45
CA SER A 75 11.00 15.32 4.03
C SER A 75 12.15 15.96 3.25
N LEU A 76 13.26 16.34 3.92
CA LEU A 76 14.48 16.86 3.32
C LEU A 76 15.58 15.77 3.20
N GLY A 77 15.33 14.57 3.73
CA GLY A 77 16.29 13.48 3.77
C GLY A 77 17.22 13.50 4.99
N THR A 78 17.00 14.40 5.95
CA THR A 78 17.78 14.45 7.18
C THR A 78 17.43 13.25 8.04
N ILE A 79 18.43 12.45 8.43
CA ILE A 79 18.25 11.36 9.39
C ILE A 79 17.97 11.97 10.78
N LEU A 80 16.81 11.65 11.33
CA LEU A 80 16.37 12.08 12.65
C LEU A 80 16.71 11.04 13.73
N VAL A 81 16.58 9.75 13.40
CA VAL A 81 16.84 8.63 14.30
C VAL A 81 17.45 7.48 13.50
N ASN A 82 18.45 6.84 14.07
CA ASN A 82 19.02 5.59 13.58
C ASN A 82 19.05 4.61 14.76
N LYS A 83 18.17 3.59 14.73
CA LYS A 83 17.92 2.69 15.87
C LYS A 83 18.19 1.25 15.48
N GLU A 84 19.34 0.76 15.91
CA GLU A 84 19.70 -0.65 15.84
C GLU A 84 19.22 -1.37 17.11
N PHE A 85 18.48 -2.46 16.93
CA PHE A 85 18.02 -3.29 18.05
C PHE A 85 19.00 -4.43 18.31
N PRO A 86 19.30 -4.75 19.58
CA PRO A 86 20.14 -5.89 19.90
C PRO A 86 19.45 -7.20 19.48
N GLN A 87 20.25 -8.22 19.15
CA GLN A 87 19.71 -9.54 18.80
C GLN A 87 19.08 -10.26 20.01
N GLU A 88 19.62 -10.00 21.20
CA GLU A 88 19.21 -10.65 22.45
C GLU A 88 18.88 -9.63 23.54
N GLY A 89 18.17 -10.09 24.58
CA GLY A 89 17.86 -9.31 25.77
C GLY A 89 16.48 -8.60 25.75
N PRO A 90 16.18 -7.85 26.82
CA PRO A 90 14.87 -7.21 27.01
C PRO A 90 14.59 -6.06 26.04
N GLU A 91 15.60 -5.58 25.31
CA GLU A 91 15.46 -4.53 24.30
C GLU A 91 15.51 -5.07 22.86
N SER A 92 15.63 -6.39 22.68
CA SER A 92 15.67 -6.98 21.34
C SER A 92 14.36 -6.84 20.58
N VAL A 93 14.47 -6.69 19.27
CA VAL A 93 13.34 -6.79 18.34
C VAL A 93 13.75 -7.83 17.30
N MET A 94 13.12 -9.00 17.38
CA MET A 94 13.44 -10.11 16.47
C MET A 94 12.50 -10.06 15.27
N PHE A 95 13.04 -9.96 14.06
CA PHE A 95 12.28 -10.10 12.81
C PHE A 95 11.03 -9.22 12.74
N LEU A 96 11.18 -7.92 13.03
CA LEU A 96 10.11 -6.93 12.85
C LEU A 96 9.59 -7.02 11.41
N GLU A 97 8.35 -7.45 11.18
CA GLU A 97 7.83 -7.70 9.83
C GLU A 97 7.23 -6.48 9.17
N THR A 98 6.47 -5.69 9.93
CA THR A 98 5.86 -4.46 9.47
C THR A 98 5.82 -3.41 10.57
N LEU A 99 5.68 -2.14 10.17
CA LEU A 99 5.55 -0.99 11.05
C LEU A 99 4.41 -0.08 10.56
N ILE A 100 3.63 0.46 11.50
CA ILE A 100 2.65 1.52 11.24
C ILE A 100 2.81 2.66 12.24
N GLU A 101 2.66 3.88 11.74
CA GLU A 101 2.58 5.09 12.56
C GLU A 101 1.14 5.32 13.02
N HIS A 102 1.00 5.72 14.28
CA HIS A 102 -0.28 6.14 14.84
C HIS A 102 -0.04 7.21 15.91
N ASN A 103 -0.51 8.43 15.64
CA ASN A 103 -0.42 9.58 16.55
C ASN A 103 1.02 9.90 17.01
N GLY A 104 1.99 9.76 16.12
CA GLY A 104 3.41 10.03 16.37
C GLY A 104 4.16 8.90 17.08
N GLU A 105 3.47 7.81 17.42
CA GLU A 105 4.03 6.57 17.96
C GLU A 105 3.96 5.47 16.90
N TYR A 106 4.61 4.32 17.15
CA TYR A 106 4.67 3.26 16.15
C TYR A 106 4.33 1.91 16.74
N PHE A 107 3.61 1.11 15.96
CA PHE A 107 3.37 -0.30 16.26
C PHE A 107 4.01 -1.15 15.19
N GLY A 108 4.71 -2.19 15.60
CA GLY A 108 5.25 -3.17 14.66
C GLY A 108 5.02 -4.59 15.10
N THR A 109 4.91 -5.50 14.13
CA THR A 109 4.62 -6.90 14.40
C THR A 109 5.84 -7.77 14.13
N THR A 110 5.82 -8.97 14.71
CA THR A 110 6.71 -10.07 14.33
C THR A 110 5.85 -11.25 13.95
N SER A 111 6.38 -12.19 13.18
CA SER A 111 5.58 -13.30 12.67
C SER A 111 5.34 -14.41 13.71
N PHE A 112 5.93 -14.30 14.92
CA PHE A 112 5.95 -15.39 15.91
C PHE A 112 5.42 -15.03 17.30
N SER A 113 5.59 -13.81 17.79
CA SER A 113 5.25 -13.51 19.20
C SER A 113 4.58 -12.18 19.45
N ASP A 114 5.37 -11.11 19.47
CA ASP A 114 5.00 -9.87 20.14
C ASP A 114 4.64 -8.80 19.10
N LEU A 115 3.72 -7.93 19.50
CA LEU A 115 3.60 -6.60 18.91
C LEU A 115 4.47 -5.65 19.73
N TYR A 116 5.25 -4.83 19.04
CA TYR A 116 6.12 -3.83 19.65
C TYR A 116 5.45 -2.46 19.55
N HIS A 117 5.41 -1.74 20.65
CA HIS A 117 4.97 -0.35 20.69
C HIS A 117 6.20 0.53 20.94
N PHE A 118 6.48 1.42 20.00
CA PHE A 118 7.60 2.34 20.04
C PHE A 118 7.16 3.79 20.25
N ASP A 119 7.97 4.56 20.95
CA ASP A 119 7.81 6.01 21.05
C ASP A 119 8.19 6.71 19.73
N ALA A 120 8.06 8.04 19.70
CA ALA A 120 8.42 8.88 18.56
C ALA A 120 9.90 8.77 18.13
N ASN A 121 10.79 8.32 19.04
CA ASN A 121 12.22 8.13 18.82
C ASN A 121 12.60 6.67 18.59
N LEU A 122 11.62 5.81 18.30
CA LEU A 122 11.79 4.38 18.02
C LEU A 122 12.33 3.57 19.22
N ASN A 123 12.19 4.07 20.45
CA ASN A 123 12.47 3.27 21.65
C ASN A 123 11.26 2.42 22.01
N ILE A 124 11.49 1.20 22.48
CA ILE A 124 10.42 0.30 22.91
C ILE A 124 9.76 0.87 24.18
N LYS A 125 8.48 1.22 24.09
CA LYS A 125 7.64 1.58 25.23
C LYS A 125 7.12 0.33 25.95
N GLU A 126 6.61 -0.63 25.18
CA GLU A 126 6.09 -1.89 25.69
C GLU A 126 6.15 -3.00 24.63
N ARG A 127 6.21 -4.24 25.11
CA ARG A 127 5.98 -5.45 24.31
C ARG A 127 4.59 -5.98 24.62
N LEU A 128 3.72 -5.96 23.63
CA LEU A 128 2.36 -6.45 23.72
C LEU A 128 2.34 -7.92 23.34
N LYS A 129 2.13 -8.78 24.34
CA LYS A 129 2.09 -10.23 24.11
C LYS A 129 0.81 -10.63 23.38
N MET A 130 0.95 -11.38 22.30
CA MET A 130 -0.18 -12.08 21.69
C MET A 130 -0.58 -13.29 22.54
N PRO A 131 -1.88 -13.65 22.59
CA PRO A 131 -2.36 -14.77 23.41
C PRO A 131 -1.96 -16.16 22.88
N PHE A 132 -1.30 -16.23 21.72
CA PHE A 132 -0.78 -17.44 21.09
C PHE A 132 0.42 -17.09 20.19
N MET A 133 1.21 -18.08 19.82
CA MET A 133 2.33 -17.89 18.89
C MET A 133 1.83 -17.84 17.44
N GLY A 134 2.43 -16.95 16.65
CA GLY A 134 2.17 -16.88 15.22
C GLY A 134 2.75 -18.09 14.49
N GLU A 135 2.03 -18.58 13.48
CA GLU A 135 2.42 -19.72 12.63
C GLU A 135 2.82 -19.27 11.22
N ALA A 136 2.87 -17.96 10.96
CA ALA A 136 3.36 -17.42 9.70
C ALA A 136 4.88 -17.63 9.59
N ARG A 137 5.29 -18.28 8.49
CA ARG A 137 6.69 -18.55 8.16
C ARG A 137 7.09 -17.78 6.91
N GLY A 138 7.98 -16.81 7.09
CA GLY A 138 8.57 -16.05 6.00
C GLY A 138 8.21 -14.59 6.08
N GLY A 139 9.26 -13.76 6.04
CA GLY A 139 9.12 -12.31 5.98
C GLY A 139 8.65 -11.87 4.61
N ALA A 140 7.95 -10.75 4.59
CA ALA A 140 7.45 -10.17 3.37
C ALA A 140 8.04 -8.79 3.13
N TYR A 141 8.19 -8.43 1.87
CA TYR A 141 8.63 -7.10 1.50
C TYR A 141 7.46 -6.13 1.54
N ASN A 142 7.53 -5.14 2.43
CA ASN A 142 6.63 -3.99 2.48
C ASN A 142 5.12 -4.34 2.47
N ARG A 143 4.71 -5.38 3.21
CA ARG A 143 3.29 -5.76 3.34
C ARG A 143 2.56 -4.75 4.21
N ARG A 144 1.31 -4.43 3.84
CA ARG A 144 0.40 -3.63 4.67
C ARG A 144 -0.61 -4.52 5.37
N ASN A 145 -0.18 -5.16 6.45
CA ASN A 145 -0.96 -6.17 7.15
C ASN A 145 -1.15 -5.86 8.66
N ILE A 146 -1.00 -4.60 9.03
CA ILE A 146 -1.34 -4.02 10.33
C ILE A 146 -2.10 -2.71 10.14
N ALA A 147 -3.10 -2.44 10.96
CA ALA A 147 -3.81 -1.15 11.02
C ALA A 147 -4.25 -0.83 12.44
N VAL A 148 -4.34 0.45 12.79
CA VAL A 148 -4.87 0.91 14.09
C VAL A 148 -6.27 1.49 13.88
N TRP A 149 -7.23 1.08 14.71
CA TRP A 149 -8.60 1.58 14.71
C TRP A 149 -9.18 1.58 16.13
N ASN A 150 -9.57 2.75 16.63
CA ASN A 150 -10.28 2.92 17.91
C ASN A 150 -9.62 2.18 19.10
N GLU A 151 -8.33 2.48 19.35
CA GLU A 151 -7.48 1.84 20.37
C GLU A 151 -7.34 0.32 20.22
N LYS A 152 -7.56 -0.21 19.01
CA LYS A 152 -7.34 -1.60 18.66
C LYS A 152 -6.38 -1.69 17.48
N ILE A 153 -5.63 -2.78 17.43
CA ILE A 153 -4.77 -3.12 16.32
C ILE A 153 -5.45 -4.26 15.57
N LEU A 154 -5.65 -4.10 14.26
CA LEU A 154 -6.01 -5.17 13.35
C LEU A 154 -4.73 -5.69 12.71
N LEU A 155 -4.52 -7.00 12.75
CA LEU A 155 -3.28 -7.63 12.30
C LEU A 155 -3.57 -8.94 11.55
N TRP A 156 -2.77 -9.23 10.53
CA TRP A 156 -2.65 -10.59 10.01
C TRP A 156 -1.70 -11.38 10.90
N TYR A 157 -2.25 -12.26 11.73
CA TYR A 157 -1.49 -13.04 12.71
C TYR A 157 -2.07 -14.46 12.83
N PRO A 158 -1.84 -15.32 11.83
CA PRO A 158 -2.35 -16.69 11.82
C PRO A 158 -1.63 -17.55 12.86
N GLY A 159 -2.27 -18.63 13.32
CA GLY A 159 -1.71 -19.53 14.35
C GLY A 159 -2.63 -19.78 15.53
N ARG A 160 -3.79 -19.12 15.57
CA ARG A 160 -4.78 -19.34 16.63
C ARG A 160 -5.11 -20.83 16.75
N ASN A 161 -5.08 -21.35 17.98
CA ASN A 161 -5.28 -22.76 18.29
C ASN A 161 -4.30 -23.72 17.57
N GLY A 162 -3.12 -23.24 17.20
CA GLY A 162 -2.11 -24.02 16.46
C GLY A 162 -2.46 -24.25 14.99
N ILE A 163 -3.43 -23.50 14.44
CA ILE A 163 -3.84 -23.66 13.04
C ILE A 163 -2.85 -22.93 12.14
N SER A 164 -2.14 -23.71 11.33
CA SER A 164 -1.14 -23.22 10.38
C SER A 164 -1.80 -22.56 9.17
N PRO A 165 -1.31 -21.40 8.69
CA PRO A 165 -1.82 -20.75 7.46
C PRO A 165 -1.40 -21.47 6.17
N TYR A 166 -0.70 -22.62 6.28
CA TYR A 166 -0.21 -23.43 5.17
C TYR A 166 -1.05 -24.68 4.91
N ILE A 167 -2.13 -24.89 5.67
CA ILE A 167 -3.06 -25.99 5.41
C ILE A 167 -3.97 -25.66 4.23
N ASP A 168 -4.44 -26.70 3.57
CA ASP A 168 -5.43 -26.60 2.51
C ASP A 168 -6.67 -25.81 2.99
N HIS A 169 -7.14 -24.90 2.15
CA HIS A 169 -8.34 -24.09 2.39
C HIS A 169 -8.32 -23.25 3.69
N PHE A 170 -7.15 -22.91 4.23
CA PHE A 170 -7.03 -22.04 5.41
C PHE A 170 -7.93 -20.78 5.33
N TYR A 171 -7.84 -20.04 4.21
CA TYR A 171 -8.61 -18.81 4.01
C TYR A 171 -10.12 -19.06 3.85
N ARG A 172 -10.55 -20.24 3.39
CA ARG A 172 -11.99 -20.59 3.29
C ARG A 172 -12.58 -20.82 4.68
N ASP A 173 -11.86 -21.58 5.50
CA ASP A 173 -12.44 -22.24 6.67
C ASP A 173 -12.23 -21.44 7.97
N TYR A 174 -11.19 -20.61 8.03
CA TYR A 174 -10.77 -19.92 9.25
C TYR A 174 -10.81 -18.40 9.12
N PRO A 175 -11.12 -17.67 10.22
CA PRO A 175 -10.77 -16.26 10.31
C PRO A 175 -9.26 -16.10 10.25
N PHE A 176 -8.80 -15.06 9.56
CA PHE A 176 -7.37 -14.90 9.26
C PHE A 176 -6.80 -13.55 9.73
N LEU A 177 -7.63 -12.68 10.31
CA LEU A 177 -7.18 -11.47 10.99
C LEU A 177 -7.48 -11.56 12.49
N GLU A 178 -6.73 -10.78 13.26
CA GLU A 178 -6.82 -10.67 14.71
C GLU A 178 -7.06 -9.21 15.08
N LEU A 179 -8.02 -8.97 15.97
CA LEU A 179 -8.30 -7.66 16.54
C LEU A 179 -7.81 -7.63 17.98
N TYR A 180 -6.68 -6.97 18.21
CA TYR A 180 -6.04 -6.82 19.51
C TYR A 180 -6.49 -5.52 20.18
N ASP A 181 -7.10 -5.61 21.36
CA ASP A 181 -7.52 -4.44 22.14
C ASP A 181 -6.38 -3.95 23.04
N LEU A 182 -5.96 -2.69 22.87
CA LEU A 182 -4.83 -2.12 23.61
C LEU A 182 -5.12 -1.92 25.10
N LYS A 183 -6.40 -1.82 25.49
CA LYS A 183 -6.81 -1.59 26.88
C LYS A 183 -6.93 -2.90 27.64
N THR A 184 -7.61 -3.90 27.07
CA THR A 184 -7.79 -5.21 27.72
C THR A 184 -6.62 -6.15 27.47
N LYS A 185 -5.75 -5.85 26.49
CA LYS A 185 -4.62 -6.68 26.06
C LYS A 185 -5.07 -8.08 25.62
N THR A 186 -6.25 -8.15 24.99
CA THR A 186 -6.84 -9.39 24.48
C THR A 186 -7.01 -9.35 22.97
N SER A 187 -6.88 -10.50 22.31
CA SER A 187 -7.11 -10.63 20.86
C SER A 187 -8.29 -11.54 20.56
N ILE A 188 -9.14 -11.13 19.60
CA ILE A 188 -10.22 -11.94 19.06
C ILE A 188 -10.03 -12.19 17.55
N PRO A 189 -10.36 -13.39 17.05
CA PRO A 189 -10.29 -13.66 15.63
C PRO A 189 -11.43 -12.92 14.91
N VAL A 190 -11.09 -12.24 13.82
CA VAL A 190 -12.03 -11.45 13.03
C VAL A 190 -11.81 -11.70 11.54
N VAL A 191 -12.81 -11.27 10.74
CA VAL A 191 -12.80 -11.33 9.28
C VAL A 191 -12.74 -12.75 8.72
N ARG A 192 -13.75 -13.08 7.91
CA ARG A 192 -13.76 -14.30 7.09
C ARG A 192 -13.74 -13.91 5.63
N THR A 193 -13.21 -14.82 4.81
CA THR A 193 -13.21 -14.67 3.36
C THR A 193 -14.65 -14.60 2.87
N PRO A 194 -15.02 -13.59 2.07
CA PRO A 194 -16.38 -13.44 1.61
C PRO A 194 -16.65 -14.46 0.50
N LYS A 195 -17.92 -14.86 0.34
CA LYS A 195 -18.35 -15.80 -0.71
C LYS A 195 -18.07 -15.34 -2.15
N THR A 196 -17.73 -14.06 -2.33
CA THR A 196 -17.38 -13.49 -3.62
C THR A 196 -15.91 -13.67 -3.97
N SER A 197 -15.07 -14.09 -3.02
CA SER A 197 -13.65 -14.33 -3.25
C SER A 197 -13.42 -15.75 -3.80
N GLN A 198 -12.44 -15.91 -4.68
CA GLN A 198 -11.98 -17.21 -5.17
C GLN A 198 -11.51 -18.14 -4.04
N TYR A 199 -10.96 -17.57 -2.96
CA TYR A 199 -10.52 -18.29 -1.75
C TYR A 199 -11.67 -18.86 -0.92
N SER A 200 -12.92 -18.56 -1.27
CA SER A 200 -14.10 -19.19 -0.65
C SER A 200 -14.56 -20.47 -1.38
N SER A 201 -13.92 -20.82 -2.49
CA SER A 201 -14.24 -22.01 -3.29
C SER A 201 -13.47 -23.26 -2.86
N ASP A 202 -13.78 -24.39 -3.49
CA ASP A 202 -13.08 -25.68 -3.32
C ASP A 202 -11.86 -25.83 -4.24
N ASP A 203 -11.57 -24.84 -5.08
CA ASP A 203 -10.38 -24.85 -5.93
C ASP A 203 -9.14 -24.38 -5.14
N PHE A 204 -7.99 -24.87 -5.54
CA PHE A 204 -6.68 -24.48 -5.03
C PHE A 204 -6.09 -23.38 -5.91
N PHE A 205 -5.56 -22.35 -5.26
CA PHE A 205 -4.88 -21.22 -5.86
C PHE A 205 -3.52 -21.05 -5.19
N ASP A 206 -2.65 -20.22 -5.75
CA ASP A 206 -1.50 -19.80 -4.97
C ASP A 206 -1.96 -19.02 -3.73
N ARG A 207 -1.22 -19.20 -2.64
CA ARG A 207 -1.48 -18.60 -1.35
C ARG A 207 -1.34 -17.07 -1.46
N PRO A 208 -2.39 -16.31 -1.15
CA PRO A 208 -2.37 -14.86 -1.22
C PRO A 208 -1.57 -14.28 -0.06
N ASP A 209 -0.95 -13.15 -0.35
CA ASP A 209 -0.60 -12.17 0.67
C ASP A 209 -1.82 -11.32 1.00
N ILE A 210 -1.93 -10.94 2.27
CA ILE A 210 -3.06 -10.14 2.77
C ILE A 210 -2.59 -8.70 2.93
N ASN A 211 -3.25 -7.79 2.22
CA ASN A 211 -3.06 -6.35 2.41
C ASN A 211 -4.38 -5.73 2.85
N PHE A 212 -4.31 -4.78 3.78
CA PHE A 212 -5.48 -4.02 4.19
C PHE A 212 -5.14 -2.63 4.71
N ILE A 213 -6.15 -1.75 4.68
CA ILE A 213 -6.13 -0.44 5.31
C ILE A 213 -7.51 -0.14 5.89
N ILE A 214 -7.54 0.69 6.93
CA ILE A 214 -8.78 1.18 7.54
C ILE A 214 -8.88 2.68 7.26
N GLU A 215 -10.01 3.10 6.68
CA GLU A 215 -10.37 4.50 6.50
C GLU A 215 -11.72 4.74 7.17
N LYS A 216 -11.75 5.66 8.13
CA LYS A 216 -12.89 5.89 9.02
C LYS A 216 -13.33 4.56 9.65
N ASP A 217 -14.53 4.08 9.31
CA ASP A 217 -15.09 2.81 9.79
C ASP A 217 -15.21 1.76 8.67
N SER A 218 -14.35 1.82 7.66
CA SER A 218 -14.30 0.84 6.57
C SER A 218 -12.92 0.20 6.48
N LEU A 219 -12.91 -1.13 6.50
CA LEU A 219 -11.73 -1.94 6.21
C LEU A 219 -11.75 -2.32 4.72
N TYR A 220 -10.70 -1.92 4.00
CA TYR A 220 -10.44 -2.34 2.63
C TYR A 220 -9.38 -3.43 2.65
N LEU A 221 -9.75 -4.61 2.16
CA LEU A 221 -8.90 -5.79 2.21
C LEU A 221 -8.74 -6.38 0.81
N THR A 222 -7.52 -6.82 0.50
CA THR A 222 -7.20 -7.48 -0.77
C THR A 222 -6.45 -8.78 -0.50
N PHE A 223 -6.81 -9.82 -1.24
CA PHE A 223 -5.94 -10.97 -1.47
C PHE A 223 -5.04 -10.64 -2.66
N SER A 224 -3.74 -10.85 -2.53
CA SER A 224 -2.77 -10.29 -3.47
C SER A 224 -2.99 -10.77 -4.91
N ASN A 225 -3.27 -12.04 -5.14
CA ASN A 225 -3.55 -12.64 -6.45
C ASN A 225 -5.05 -12.77 -6.77
N GLU A 226 -5.85 -11.79 -6.34
CA GLU A 226 -7.27 -11.65 -6.70
C GLU A 226 -7.59 -10.19 -7.05
N PRO A 227 -8.20 -9.88 -8.22
CA PRO A 227 -8.45 -8.50 -8.64
C PRO A 227 -9.70 -7.88 -8.00
N LEU A 228 -9.86 -8.06 -6.68
CA LEU A 228 -10.98 -7.57 -5.87
C LEU A 228 -10.48 -6.79 -4.65
N ILE A 229 -11.19 -5.73 -4.30
CA ILE A 229 -11.14 -5.16 -2.95
C ILE A 229 -12.39 -5.57 -2.19
N HIS A 230 -12.22 -6.23 -1.06
CA HIS A 230 -13.29 -6.56 -0.13
C HIS A 230 -13.46 -5.44 0.89
N VAL A 231 -14.69 -4.94 1.02
CA VAL A 231 -15.03 -3.86 1.96
C VAL A 231 -15.81 -4.44 3.12
N TYR A 232 -15.32 -4.20 4.34
CA TYR A 232 -15.98 -4.55 5.58
C TYR A 232 -16.30 -3.29 6.36
N ALA A 233 -17.44 -3.26 7.05
CA ALA A 233 -17.72 -2.21 8.03
C ALA A 233 -17.09 -2.59 9.37
N MET A 234 -16.45 -1.62 9.99
CA MET A 234 -15.92 -1.69 11.35
C MET A 234 -17.03 -1.37 12.36
N GLY A 235 -16.94 -1.94 13.55
CA GLY A 235 -17.93 -1.82 14.63
C GLY A 235 -17.74 -2.91 15.67
N ASP A 236 -18.76 -3.20 16.46
CA ASP A 236 -18.75 -4.30 17.45
C ASP A 236 -18.48 -5.67 16.80
N SER A 237 -18.87 -5.80 15.53
CA SER A 237 -18.49 -6.91 14.67
C SER A 237 -18.02 -6.38 13.32
N ILE A 238 -16.99 -6.99 12.75
CA ILE A 238 -16.49 -6.66 11.42
C ILE A 238 -17.30 -7.45 10.39
N LEU A 239 -18.11 -6.74 9.59
CA LEU A 239 -19.08 -7.34 8.69
C LEU A 239 -18.75 -7.02 7.24
N TRP A 240 -18.65 -8.05 6.40
CA TRP A 240 -18.50 -7.87 4.96
C TRP A 240 -19.69 -7.11 4.39
N LYS A 241 -19.42 -6.13 3.52
CA LYS A 241 -20.44 -5.30 2.86
C LYS A 241 -20.53 -5.58 1.38
N ARG A 242 -19.39 -5.55 0.68
CA ARG A 242 -19.31 -5.73 -0.78
C ARG A 242 -17.89 -6.02 -1.22
N SER A 243 -17.76 -6.42 -2.48
CA SER A 243 -16.47 -6.52 -3.18
C SER A 243 -16.48 -5.57 -4.37
N ILE A 244 -15.37 -4.88 -4.61
CA ILE A 244 -15.20 -3.92 -5.71
C ILE A 244 -14.25 -4.57 -6.72
N PRO A 245 -14.72 -4.96 -7.92
CA PRO A 245 -13.85 -5.54 -8.94
C PRO A 245 -12.94 -4.47 -9.54
N MET A 246 -11.64 -4.75 -9.65
CA MET A 246 -10.64 -3.82 -10.18
C MET A 246 -10.69 -3.69 -11.70
N ASN A 247 -11.10 -4.74 -12.42
CA ASN A 247 -11.07 -4.81 -13.89
C ASN A 247 -9.75 -4.30 -14.50
N PRO A 248 -8.59 -4.85 -14.11
CA PRO A 248 -7.30 -4.49 -14.69
C PRO A 248 -7.23 -4.91 -16.17
N SER A 249 -6.49 -4.15 -16.99
CA SER A 249 -6.21 -4.56 -18.38
C SER A 249 -5.18 -5.69 -18.46
N ASP A 250 -4.38 -5.85 -17.40
CA ASP A 250 -3.32 -6.86 -17.28
C ASP A 250 -3.30 -7.43 -15.85
N PHE A 251 -3.66 -8.71 -15.70
CA PHE A 251 -3.68 -9.43 -14.41
C PHE A 251 -3.69 -10.95 -14.63
N LYS A 252 -2.51 -11.49 -14.92
CA LYS A 252 -2.29 -12.89 -15.29
C LYS A 252 -2.20 -13.76 -14.04
N LEU A 253 -3.06 -14.76 -13.92
CA LEU A 253 -3.11 -15.66 -12.78
C LEU A 253 -2.96 -17.12 -13.23
N ILE A 254 -2.43 -17.94 -12.33
CA ILE A 254 -2.59 -19.39 -12.38
C ILE A 254 -4.08 -19.65 -12.10
N PRO A 255 -4.80 -20.33 -13.02
CA PRO A 255 -6.21 -20.64 -12.80
C PRO A 255 -6.37 -21.59 -11.61
N GLY A 256 -7.54 -21.54 -10.97
CA GLY A 256 -7.90 -22.45 -9.89
C GLY A 256 -7.78 -23.92 -10.30
N GLN A 257 -7.26 -24.74 -9.39
CA GLN A 257 -6.95 -26.14 -9.64
C GLN A 257 -7.68 -27.08 -8.70
N LYS A 258 -7.81 -28.36 -9.08
CA LYS A 258 -8.38 -29.40 -8.21
C LYS A 258 -7.39 -30.01 -7.22
N THR A 259 -6.11 -29.67 -7.37
CA THR A 259 -5.02 -30.09 -6.49
C THR A 259 -4.19 -28.88 -6.07
N PRO A 260 -3.50 -28.90 -4.93
CA PRO A 260 -2.66 -27.79 -4.48
C PRO A 260 -1.69 -27.30 -5.55
N VAL A 261 -1.60 -25.97 -5.71
CA VAL A 261 -0.65 -25.34 -6.62
C VAL A 261 0.78 -25.64 -6.19
N THR A 262 1.57 -26.18 -7.09
CA THR A 262 2.93 -26.66 -6.82
C THR A 262 4.01 -25.67 -7.25
N TYR A 263 5.24 -25.85 -6.74
CA TYR A 263 6.40 -25.10 -7.21
C TYR A 263 6.64 -25.22 -8.72
N LEU A 264 6.28 -26.35 -9.33
CA LEU A 264 6.42 -26.57 -10.77
C LEU A 264 5.53 -25.63 -11.58
N GLU A 265 4.39 -25.23 -11.05
CA GLU A 265 3.45 -24.33 -11.72
C GLU A 265 3.87 -22.87 -11.52
N LYS A 266 4.31 -22.55 -10.29
CA LYS A 266 4.92 -21.26 -9.98
C LYS A 266 6.18 -20.97 -10.78
N ASN A 267 6.91 -22.01 -11.21
CA ASN A 267 8.10 -21.87 -12.04
C ASN A 267 7.81 -21.81 -13.54
N LYS A 268 6.55 -21.68 -13.95
CA LYS A 268 6.16 -21.53 -15.36
C LYS A 268 5.68 -20.14 -15.71
N MET A 269 5.31 -19.32 -14.72
CA MET A 269 4.79 -17.97 -14.94
C MET A 269 5.00 -17.13 -13.68
N TYR A 270 4.78 -15.82 -13.77
CA TYR A 270 4.78 -14.94 -12.60
C TYR A 270 3.38 -14.34 -12.44
N GLU A 271 2.66 -14.70 -11.37
CA GLU A 271 1.29 -14.20 -11.18
C GLU A 271 1.24 -12.67 -11.03
N ALA A 272 0.10 -12.10 -11.36
CA ALA A 272 -0.26 -10.75 -10.98
C ALA A 272 -0.45 -10.66 -9.47
N GLU A 273 -0.16 -9.47 -8.91
CA GLU A 273 -0.22 -9.28 -7.47
C GLU A 273 -0.58 -7.84 -7.13
N ILE A 274 -1.60 -7.65 -6.29
CA ILE A 274 -1.86 -6.44 -5.53
C ILE A 274 -0.81 -6.34 -4.43
N LYS A 275 0.08 -5.36 -4.58
CA LYS A 275 1.18 -5.10 -3.65
C LYS A 275 0.76 -4.29 -2.43
N ALA A 276 -0.14 -3.33 -2.60
CA ALA A 276 -0.60 -2.49 -1.51
C ALA A 276 -1.94 -1.82 -1.83
N VAL A 277 -2.70 -1.55 -0.76
CA VAL A 277 -3.88 -0.70 -0.75
C VAL A 277 -3.62 0.53 0.13
N TYR A 278 -4.06 1.68 -0.35
CA TYR A 278 -4.03 2.96 0.34
C TYR A 278 -5.42 3.58 0.28
N SER A 279 -5.69 4.56 1.13
CA SER A 279 -6.97 5.22 1.17
C SER A 279 -6.87 6.63 1.71
N ASP A 280 -7.83 7.44 1.29
CA ASP A 280 -8.19 8.68 1.94
C ASP A 280 -9.73 8.74 2.01
N PRO A 281 -10.33 9.81 2.61
CA PRO A 281 -11.77 9.93 2.75
C PRO A 281 -12.61 9.74 1.49
N ASP A 282 -12.03 9.97 0.30
CA ASP A 282 -12.72 10.00 -1.00
C ASP A 282 -12.23 8.92 -1.98
N HIS A 283 -11.05 8.33 -1.72
CA HIS A 283 -10.36 7.44 -2.64
C HIS A 283 -9.87 6.15 -1.98
N VAL A 284 -9.87 5.06 -2.76
CA VAL A 284 -9.08 3.86 -2.49
C VAL A 284 -8.08 3.70 -3.63
N ILE A 285 -6.81 3.56 -3.31
CA ILE A 285 -5.72 3.49 -4.29
C ILE A 285 -5.08 2.12 -4.17
N VAL A 286 -4.89 1.43 -5.29
CA VAL A 286 -4.26 0.10 -5.32
C VAL A 286 -3.01 0.16 -6.17
N SER A 287 -1.94 -0.44 -5.69
CA SER A 287 -0.74 -0.75 -6.47
C SER A 287 -0.68 -2.24 -6.78
N TYR A 288 -0.36 -2.58 -8.02
CA TYR A 288 -0.26 -3.99 -8.45
C TYR A 288 0.67 -4.14 -9.65
N HIS A 289 1.07 -5.38 -9.94
CA HIS A 289 1.65 -5.74 -11.24
C HIS A 289 0.79 -6.73 -11.99
N GLY A 290 0.87 -6.68 -13.32
CA GLY A 290 0.04 -7.51 -14.21
C GLY A 290 0.48 -8.96 -14.35
N GLY A 291 1.66 -9.33 -13.85
CA GLY A 291 2.22 -10.68 -14.01
C GLY A 291 2.83 -10.93 -15.40
N ILE A 292 3.51 -12.06 -15.55
CA ILE A 292 4.17 -12.54 -16.78
C ILE A 292 3.52 -13.87 -17.16
N ASP A 293 2.98 -13.98 -18.37
CA ASP A 293 2.38 -15.23 -18.86
C ASP A 293 3.43 -16.32 -19.06
N GLY A 294 2.98 -17.57 -19.13
CA GLY A 294 3.90 -18.70 -19.17
C GLY A 294 4.78 -18.77 -20.41
N ASP A 295 4.27 -18.37 -21.58
CA ASP A 295 5.05 -18.37 -22.81
C ASP A 295 6.17 -17.33 -22.72
N THR A 296 5.85 -16.10 -22.30
CA THR A 296 6.85 -15.05 -22.09
C THR A 296 7.87 -15.45 -21.04
N PHE A 297 7.43 -16.05 -19.92
CA PHE A 297 8.29 -16.45 -18.82
C PHE A 297 9.29 -17.54 -19.22
N VAL A 298 8.81 -18.58 -19.92
CA VAL A 298 9.65 -19.70 -20.36
C VAL A 298 10.58 -19.29 -21.51
N ASN A 299 10.08 -18.57 -22.52
CA ASN A 299 10.89 -18.17 -23.69
C ASN A 299 12.04 -17.21 -23.36
N ASN A 300 11.95 -16.52 -22.21
CA ASN A 300 12.98 -15.60 -21.73
C ASN A 300 13.79 -16.19 -20.56
N GLU A 301 13.62 -17.48 -20.24
CA GLU A 301 14.35 -18.19 -19.18
C GLU A 301 14.27 -17.47 -17.81
N LEU A 302 13.11 -16.87 -17.50
CA LEU A 302 12.94 -16.00 -16.33
C LEU A 302 12.95 -16.77 -15.00
N LYS A 303 12.89 -18.10 -15.04
CA LYS A 303 13.11 -18.94 -13.85
C LYS A 303 14.56 -18.91 -13.36
N GLU A 304 15.50 -18.58 -14.25
CA GLU A 304 16.93 -18.59 -13.92
C GLU A 304 17.31 -17.29 -13.21
N ARG A 305 18.10 -17.40 -12.14
CA ARG A 305 18.37 -16.28 -11.21
C ARG A 305 19.07 -15.11 -11.89
N GLU A 306 19.95 -15.40 -12.86
CA GLU A 306 20.65 -14.41 -13.69
C GLU A 306 19.70 -13.52 -14.49
N ASN A 307 18.46 -13.98 -14.76
CA ASN A 307 17.44 -13.22 -15.48
C ASN A 307 16.49 -12.45 -14.55
N TYR A 308 16.60 -12.57 -13.23
CA TYR A 308 15.74 -11.83 -12.30
C TYR A 308 15.80 -10.29 -12.48
N PRO A 309 16.97 -9.67 -12.73
CA PRO A 309 17.04 -8.23 -13.02
C PRO A 309 16.26 -7.81 -14.27
N ARG A 310 15.93 -8.74 -15.18
CA ARG A 310 15.16 -8.48 -16.41
C ARG A 310 13.65 -8.50 -16.19
N TYR A 311 13.16 -8.87 -15.00
CA TYR A 311 11.72 -8.89 -14.71
C TYR A 311 11.02 -7.57 -15.07
N PRO A 312 11.59 -6.38 -14.81
CA PRO A 312 10.95 -5.11 -15.18
C PRO A 312 10.77 -4.88 -16.68
N GLU A 313 11.39 -5.68 -17.57
CA GLU A 313 11.13 -5.67 -19.02
C GLU A 313 9.73 -6.22 -19.35
N PHE A 314 9.23 -7.14 -18.52
CA PHE A 314 8.00 -7.90 -18.76
C PHE A 314 6.91 -7.63 -17.71
N LEU A 315 7.30 -7.22 -16.51
CA LEU A 315 6.43 -7.02 -15.36
C LEU A 315 6.10 -5.54 -15.18
N LYS A 316 4.96 -5.13 -15.76
CA LYS A 316 4.46 -3.76 -15.60
C LYS A 316 3.78 -3.58 -14.25
N ASN A 317 4.11 -2.45 -13.61
CA ASN A 317 3.53 -2.03 -12.34
C ASN A 317 2.53 -0.89 -12.58
N TYR A 318 1.45 -0.86 -11.81
CA TYR A 318 0.34 0.06 -12.00
C TYR A 318 -0.16 0.62 -10.67
N LEU A 319 -0.66 1.87 -10.70
CA LEU A 319 -1.61 2.40 -9.74
C LEU A 319 -3.00 2.49 -10.37
N LYS A 320 -4.04 2.32 -9.55
CA LYS A 320 -5.43 2.56 -9.93
C LYS A 320 -6.19 3.17 -8.76
N ILE A 321 -7.04 4.14 -9.05
CA ILE A 321 -7.76 4.93 -8.04
C ILE A 321 -9.25 4.66 -8.19
N TYR A 322 -9.89 4.21 -7.12
CA TYR A 322 -11.33 4.08 -7.03
C TYR A 322 -11.90 5.26 -6.24
N ARG A 323 -12.84 5.99 -6.85
CA ARG A 323 -13.60 7.05 -6.18
C ARG A 323 -15.05 6.60 -6.01
N GLN A 324 -15.56 6.69 -4.79
CA GLN A 324 -16.93 6.27 -4.50
C GLN A 324 -17.94 7.04 -5.36
N GLY A 325 -18.83 6.32 -6.04
CA GLY A 325 -19.84 6.90 -6.93
C GLY A 325 -19.32 7.24 -8.34
N GLN A 326 -18.01 7.31 -8.56
CA GLN A 326 -17.40 7.57 -9.88
C GLN A 326 -16.73 6.33 -10.48
N GLY A 327 -16.32 5.37 -9.65
CA GLY A 327 -15.67 4.14 -10.10
C GLY A 327 -14.15 4.31 -10.24
N TRP A 328 -13.55 3.48 -11.09
CA TRP A 328 -12.10 3.45 -11.28
C TRP A 328 -11.58 4.51 -12.26
N SER A 329 -10.37 4.98 -12.00
CA SER A 329 -9.52 5.72 -12.94
C SER A 329 -8.99 4.84 -14.07
N ASN A 330 -8.32 5.48 -15.04
CA ASN A 330 -7.35 4.78 -15.88
C ASN A 330 -6.25 4.11 -15.04
N GLU A 331 -5.53 3.18 -15.65
CA GLU A 331 -4.33 2.60 -15.07
C GLU A 331 -3.15 3.56 -15.25
N LEU A 332 -2.42 3.77 -14.17
CA LEU A 332 -1.27 4.64 -14.08
C LEU A 332 -0.02 3.77 -14.07
N ILE A 333 0.80 3.82 -15.11
CA ILE A 333 2.05 3.04 -15.12
C ILE A 333 2.99 3.59 -14.07
N ILE A 334 3.50 2.72 -13.19
CA ILE A 334 4.60 3.03 -12.27
C ILE A 334 5.91 2.72 -13.03
N PRO A 335 6.76 3.71 -13.32
CA PRO A 335 8.05 3.46 -13.96
C PRO A 335 8.92 2.50 -13.16
N SER A 336 9.60 1.57 -13.83
CA SER A 336 10.48 0.55 -13.21
C SER A 336 11.63 1.11 -12.37
N LYS A 337 11.96 2.39 -12.55
CA LYS A 337 12.89 3.13 -11.69
C LYS A 337 12.36 3.40 -10.27
N ILE A 338 11.09 3.09 -9.99
CA ILE A 338 10.50 3.13 -8.65
C ILE A 338 10.47 1.71 -8.09
N LYS A 339 11.13 1.48 -6.94
CA LYS A 339 11.23 0.18 -6.27
C LYS A 339 10.05 -0.06 -5.32
N ILE A 340 9.78 0.89 -4.42
CA ILE A 340 8.78 0.75 -3.34
C ILE A 340 8.06 2.08 -3.13
N ILE A 341 6.73 2.09 -3.15
CA ILE A 341 5.93 3.25 -2.69
C ILE A 341 5.76 3.16 -1.16
N LEU A 342 6.30 4.16 -0.45
CA LEU A 342 6.36 4.15 1.02
C LEU A 342 5.00 4.36 1.68
N ASN A 343 4.14 5.20 1.09
CA ASN A 343 2.75 5.39 1.49
C ASN A 343 2.04 6.27 0.45
N ILE A 344 0.71 6.32 0.47
CA ILE A 344 -0.08 7.37 -0.18
C ILE A 344 -1.15 7.82 0.82
N GLU A 345 -0.91 8.96 1.49
CA GLU A 345 -1.84 9.48 2.51
C GLU A 345 -3.11 10.08 1.90
N SER A 346 -3.01 10.59 0.67
CA SER A 346 -4.16 11.10 -0.10
C SER A 346 -3.80 11.22 -1.57
N ALA A 347 -4.80 11.06 -2.44
CA ALA A 347 -4.66 11.29 -3.87
C ALA A 347 -4.22 12.72 -4.21
N ASP A 348 -4.53 13.70 -3.36
CA ASP A 348 -4.25 15.11 -3.61
C ASP A 348 -2.92 15.59 -2.99
N LYS A 349 -2.19 14.70 -2.28
CA LYS A 349 -0.91 15.02 -1.63
C LYS A 349 0.27 14.35 -2.33
N PRO A 350 1.46 15.00 -2.34
CA PRO A 350 2.68 14.31 -2.72
C PRO A 350 3.01 13.19 -1.75
N PHE A 351 3.69 12.17 -2.27
CA PHE A 351 4.15 11.01 -1.50
C PHE A 351 5.53 10.57 -1.97
N TYR A 352 6.14 9.62 -1.27
CA TYR A 352 7.53 9.21 -1.52
C TYR A 352 7.64 7.76 -1.93
N ALA A 353 8.57 7.49 -2.84
CA ALA A 353 8.91 6.14 -3.26
C ALA A 353 10.42 5.96 -3.40
N LEU A 354 10.91 4.80 -2.97
CA LEU A 354 12.31 4.43 -3.10
C LEU A 354 12.68 4.24 -4.56
N ARG A 355 13.83 4.79 -4.97
CA ARG A 355 14.42 4.59 -6.29
C ARG A 355 14.91 3.14 -6.46
N ASN A 356 14.79 2.61 -7.68
CA ASN A 356 15.29 1.31 -8.04
C ASN A 356 16.66 1.42 -8.71
N ASP A 357 17.69 1.51 -7.87
CA ASP A 357 19.08 1.67 -8.32
C ASP A 357 19.59 0.44 -9.09
N GLU A 358 19.17 -0.77 -8.68
CA GLU A 358 19.47 -2.02 -9.39
C GLU A 358 18.93 -2.02 -10.83
N PHE A 359 17.68 -1.59 -11.03
CA PHE A 359 17.11 -1.49 -12.38
C PHE A 359 17.79 -0.41 -13.24
N ILE A 360 18.21 0.69 -12.62
CA ILE A 360 18.87 1.78 -13.33
C ILE A 360 20.33 1.42 -13.67
N GLY A 361 20.93 0.48 -12.92
CA GLY A 361 22.33 0.11 -13.05
C GLY A 361 23.27 1.15 -12.45
N GLU A 362 22.82 1.89 -11.43
CA GLU A 362 23.63 2.84 -10.69
C GLU A 362 23.85 2.33 -9.27
N GLU A 363 25.08 2.41 -8.77
CA GLU A 363 25.37 2.23 -7.35
C GLU A 363 25.49 3.61 -6.71
N GLN A 364 24.81 3.82 -5.58
CA GLN A 364 24.84 5.08 -4.85
C GLN A 364 25.28 4.82 -3.40
N ASP A 365 26.05 5.74 -2.85
CA ASP A 365 26.46 5.71 -1.43
C ASP A 365 25.35 6.26 -0.49
N TYR A 366 24.16 6.51 -1.03
CA TYR A 366 22.99 7.06 -0.33
C TYR A 366 21.70 6.47 -0.91
N LEU A 367 20.59 6.60 -0.17
CA LEU A 367 19.27 6.22 -0.65
C LEU A 367 18.58 7.41 -1.33
N THR A 368 18.09 7.22 -2.55
CA THR A 368 17.27 8.22 -3.24
C THR A 368 15.78 7.88 -3.13
N PHE A 369 14.97 8.87 -2.74
CA PHE A 369 13.51 8.78 -2.77
C PHE A 369 12.93 9.80 -3.75
N TYR A 370 12.10 9.32 -4.68
CA TYR A 370 11.32 10.20 -5.54
C TYR A 370 10.12 10.75 -4.79
N LYS A 371 9.90 12.06 -4.93
CA LYS A 371 8.66 12.73 -4.55
C LYS A 371 7.68 12.64 -5.71
N LEU A 372 6.61 11.88 -5.52
CA LEU A 372 5.59 11.57 -6.51
C LEU A 372 4.31 12.35 -6.21
N GLN A 373 3.49 12.59 -7.23
CA GLN A 373 2.13 13.10 -7.06
C GLN A 373 1.19 12.51 -8.10
N LEU A 374 -0.06 12.31 -7.71
CA LEU A 374 -1.15 12.00 -8.62
C LEU A 374 -1.80 13.31 -9.09
N VAL A 375 -1.90 13.50 -10.40
CA VAL A 375 -2.44 14.73 -11.01
C VAL A 375 -3.61 14.36 -11.92
N ARG A 376 -4.73 15.06 -11.80
CA ARG A 376 -5.89 14.88 -12.69
C ARG A 376 -5.65 15.57 -14.04
N LYS A 377 -6.12 14.95 -15.12
CA LYS A 377 -6.09 15.51 -16.48
C LYS A 377 -7.38 16.22 -16.87
#